data_AF-A0A833W3N9-F1
#
_entry.id   AF-A0A833W3N9-F1
#
_cell.length_a   1.000
_cell.length_b   1.000
_cell.length_c   1.000
_cell.angle_alpha   90.00
_cell.angle_beta   90.00
_cell.angle_gamma   90.00
#
_symmetry.space_group_name_H-M   'P 1'
#
loop_
_entity.id
_entity.type
_entity.pdbx_description
1 polymer ?
#
loop_
_entity_poly.entity_id
_entity_poly.type
_entity_poly.pdbx_seq_one_letter_code
_entity_poly.pdbx_strand_id
1 'polypeptide(L)'
;MDFTTFITKIASRRKSGILRSYAKKFAEHKNAISLANGMPNATTFPFEEISVTYKGGTKVKLTGQDLFSSLQYAPSQGYLPLLKKMREFQEHWYKPIYNDWDIVLTCGSMEGCSKVFEMVLENGDPMMAQ
;
A
#
# COMPACT_ATOMS: atom_id res chain seq x y z
N MET A 1 16.13 11.62 11.69
CA MET A 1 15.61 12.26 12.93
C MET A 1 14.75 11.22 13.64
N ASP A 2 14.76 11.15 14.96
CA ASP A 2 13.94 10.18 15.71
C ASP A 2 12.63 10.83 16.18
N PHE A 3 11.50 10.33 15.67
CA PHE A 3 10.16 10.78 16.03
C PHE A 3 9.39 9.77 16.89
N THR A 4 10.05 8.71 17.37
CA THR A 4 9.39 7.63 18.12
C THR A 4 8.74 8.10 19.41
N THR A 5 9.22 9.20 20.00
CA THR A 5 8.64 9.83 21.18
C THR A 5 7.24 10.39 20.97
N PHE A 6 6.85 10.66 19.71
CA PHE A 6 5.52 11.16 19.36
C PHE A 6 4.53 10.04 19.02
N ILE A 7 4.96 8.77 19.00
CA ILE A 7 4.07 7.66 18.68
C ILE A 7 3.20 7.33 19.89
N THR A 8 1.89 7.25 19.69
CA THR A 8 0.91 6.94 20.74
C THR A 8 1.13 5.57 21.37
N LYS A 9 0.59 5.37 22.57
CA LYS A 9 0.61 4.06 23.25
C LYS A 9 -0.11 3.00 22.43
N ILE A 10 -1.16 3.35 21.69
CA ILE A 10 -1.90 2.41 20.85
C ILE A 10 -1.07 2.02 19.64
N ALA A 11 -0.50 2.99 18.92
CA ALA A 11 0.28 2.73 17.72
C ALA A 11 1.57 1.94 18.04
N SER A 12 2.26 2.26 19.13
CA SER A 12 3.48 1.55 19.56
C SER A 12 3.27 0.06 19.89
N ARG A 13 2.03 -0.35 20.20
CA ARG A 13 1.70 -1.77 20.44
C ARG A 13 1.41 -2.55 19.16
N ARG A 14 1.23 -1.89 18.01
CA ARG A 14 0.95 -2.56 16.74
C ARG A 14 2.16 -3.39 16.32
N LYS A 15 1.91 -4.63 15.86
CA LYS A 15 2.94 -5.56 15.36
C LYS A 15 2.60 -5.99 13.95
N SER A 16 3.62 -6.25 13.14
CA SER A 16 3.41 -6.84 11.81
C SER A 16 2.74 -8.20 11.92
N GLY A 17 1.77 -8.46 11.04
CA GLY A 17 1.09 -9.76 10.99
C GLY A 17 2.04 -10.86 10.53
N ILE A 18 2.04 -12.00 11.22
CA ILE A 18 2.92 -13.14 10.92
C ILE A 18 2.76 -13.65 9.48
N LEU A 19 1.53 -13.67 8.95
CA LEU A 19 1.24 -14.07 7.57
C LEU A 19 1.91 -13.16 6.53
N ARG A 20 2.10 -11.87 6.84
CA ARG A 20 2.85 -10.95 5.95
C ARG A 20 4.33 -11.33 5.88
N SER A 21 4.91 -11.75 6.99
CA SER A 21 6.28 -12.25 7.01
C SER A 21 6.43 -13.53 6.18
N TYR A 22 5.43 -14.42 6.23
CA TYR A 22 5.42 -15.66 5.43
C TYR A 22 5.19 -15.39 3.96
N ALA A 23 4.29 -14.47 3.60
CA ALA A 23 4.09 -14.04 2.22
C ALA A 23 5.39 -13.47 1.61
N LYS A 24 6.15 -12.67 2.37
CA LYS A 24 7.46 -12.17 1.92
C LYS A 24 8.45 -13.30 1.69
N LYS A 25 8.61 -14.20 2.65
CA LYS A 25 9.51 -15.38 2.52
C LYS A 25 9.12 -16.26 1.33
N PHE A 26 7.82 -16.46 1.11
CA PHE A 26 7.32 -17.19 -0.05
C PHE A 26 7.71 -16.52 -1.37
N ALA A 27 7.52 -15.20 -1.49
CA ALA A 27 7.89 -14.45 -2.69
C ALA A 27 9.39 -14.50 -3.01
N GLU A 28 10.24 -14.72 -2.01
CA GLU A 28 11.70 -14.87 -2.17
C GLU A 28 12.11 -16.26 -2.71
N HIS A 29 11.23 -17.27 -2.67
CA HIS A 29 11.55 -18.66 -3.04
C HIS A 29 10.71 -19.14 -4.24
N LYS A 30 11.31 -19.13 -5.44
CA LYS A 30 10.61 -19.41 -6.72
C LYS A 30 9.91 -20.77 -6.82
N ASN A 31 10.39 -21.79 -6.10
CA ASN A 31 9.86 -23.17 -6.16
C ASN A 31 9.09 -23.57 -4.90
N ALA A 32 8.83 -22.62 -3.98
CA ALA A 32 8.05 -22.92 -2.79
C ALA A 32 6.58 -23.15 -3.14
N ILE A 33 5.90 -23.99 -2.36
CA ILE A 33 4.44 -24.11 -2.39
C ILE A 33 3.92 -23.50 -1.09
N SER A 34 3.09 -22.47 -1.18
CA SER A 34 2.47 -21.85 -0.01
C SER A 34 1.23 -22.65 0.41
N LEU A 35 1.33 -23.34 1.55
CA LEU A 35 0.18 -23.95 2.24
C LEU A 35 -0.32 -23.11 3.42
N ALA A 36 0.31 -21.95 3.68
CA ALA A 36 0.03 -21.12 4.84
C ALA A 36 -0.79 -19.87 4.50
N ASN A 37 -0.53 -19.23 3.36
CA ASN A 37 -1.21 -17.99 2.99
C ASN A 37 -2.55 -18.29 2.34
N GLY A 38 -3.60 -17.59 2.76
CA GLY A 38 -4.95 -17.69 2.18
C GLY A 38 -5.12 -16.87 0.89
N MET A 39 -4.20 -17.00 -0.07
CA MET A 39 -4.32 -16.33 -1.37
C MET A 39 -5.22 -17.16 -2.29
N PRO A 40 -6.38 -16.63 -2.75
CA PRO A 40 -7.26 -17.36 -3.66
C PRO A 40 -6.58 -17.63 -5.01
N ASN A 41 -7.00 -18.71 -5.68
CA ASN A 41 -6.54 -18.99 -7.04
C ASN A 41 -7.13 -17.95 -8.02
N ALA A 42 -6.26 -17.28 -8.78
CA ALA A 42 -6.69 -16.25 -9.71
C ALA A 42 -7.63 -16.75 -10.82
N THR A 43 -7.58 -18.05 -11.18
CA THR A 43 -8.49 -18.62 -12.18
C THR A 43 -9.94 -18.69 -11.71
N THR A 44 -10.21 -18.47 -10.41
CA THR A 44 -11.58 -18.44 -9.87
C THR A 44 -12.14 -17.02 -9.81
N PHE A 45 -11.37 -16.00 -10.20
CA PHE A 45 -11.89 -14.63 -10.26
C PHE A 45 -12.91 -14.50 -11.40
N PRO A 46 -14.09 -13.91 -11.17
CA PRO A 46 -15.20 -13.94 -12.13
C PRO A 46 -15.10 -12.86 -13.21
N PHE A 47 -13.90 -12.44 -13.58
CA PHE A 47 -13.65 -11.37 -14.56
C PHE A 47 -12.56 -11.78 -15.55
N GLU A 48 -12.89 -11.75 -16.84
CA GLU A 48 -11.94 -11.98 -17.92
C GLU A 48 -11.22 -10.67 -18.33
N GLU A 49 -11.90 -9.53 -18.21
CA GLU A 49 -11.44 -8.25 -18.73
C GLU A 49 -12.03 -7.06 -17.97
N ILE A 50 -11.22 -6.01 -17.80
CA ILE A 50 -11.68 -4.66 -17.48
C ILE A 50 -11.13 -3.69 -18.54
N SER A 51 -12.03 -2.93 -19.18
CA SER A 51 -11.67 -1.95 -20.21
C SER A 51 -12.08 -0.53 -19.82
N VAL A 52 -11.18 0.43 -20.01
CA VAL A 52 -11.37 1.86 -19.72
C VAL A 52 -11.10 2.67 -20.97
N THR A 53 -12.03 3.55 -21.34
CA THR A 53 -11.83 4.54 -22.40
C THR A 53 -11.71 5.93 -21.79
N TYR A 54 -10.56 6.56 -21.98
CA TYR A 54 -10.30 7.92 -21.50
C TYR A 54 -10.84 8.95 -22.48
N LYS A 55 -11.15 10.15 -21.97
CA LYS A 55 -11.37 11.33 -22.82
C LYS A 55 -10.12 11.54 -23.70
N GLY A 56 -10.33 11.74 -25.00
CA GLY A 56 -9.23 11.73 -25.99
C GLY A 56 -9.04 10.40 -26.72
N GLY A 57 -9.90 9.41 -26.48
CA GLY A 57 -9.98 8.19 -27.30
C GLY A 57 -8.98 7.09 -26.94
N THR A 58 -8.12 7.32 -25.94
CA THR A 58 -7.20 6.29 -25.43
C THR A 58 -8.00 5.16 -24.78
N LYS A 59 -7.75 3.93 -25.21
CA LYS A 59 -8.38 2.72 -24.67
C LYS A 59 -7.33 1.88 -23.96
N VAL A 60 -7.62 1.49 -22.72
CA VAL A 60 -6.77 0.61 -21.92
C VAL A 60 -7.60 -0.61 -21.53
N LYS A 61 -6.99 -1.78 -21.64
CA LYS A 61 -7.62 -3.06 -21.37
C LYS A 61 -6.72 -3.85 -20.41
N LEU A 62 -7.30 -4.32 -19.31
CA LEU A 62 -6.66 -5.18 -18.32
C LEU A 62 -7.17 -6.60 -18.52
N THR A 63 -6.27 -7.54 -18.80
CA THR A 63 -6.55 -8.97 -18.98
C THR A 63 -5.43 -9.82 -18.41
N GLY A 64 -5.68 -11.13 -18.25
CA GLY A 64 -4.65 -12.09 -17.83
C GLY A 64 -3.95 -11.68 -16.54
N GLN A 65 -2.61 -11.72 -16.55
CA GLN A 65 -1.81 -11.50 -15.34
C GLN A 65 -1.99 -10.09 -14.73
N ASP A 66 -2.21 -9.07 -15.54
CA ASP A 66 -2.40 -7.69 -15.05
C ASP A 66 -3.73 -7.58 -14.30
N LEU A 67 -4.79 -8.21 -14.83
CA LEU A 67 -6.09 -8.28 -14.16
C LEU A 67 -5.99 -9.12 -12.88
N PHE A 68 -5.35 -10.29 -12.94
CA PHE A 68 -5.17 -11.17 -11.79
C PHE A 68 -4.43 -10.48 -10.64
N SER A 69 -3.34 -9.77 -10.96
CA SER A 69 -2.55 -9.03 -9.96
C SER A 69 -3.34 -7.87 -9.35
N SER A 70 -4.24 -7.26 -10.12
CA SER A 70 -5.09 -6.16 -9.66
C SER A 70 -6.22 -6.62 -8.73
N LEU A 71 -6.72 -7.85 -8.91
CA LEU A 71 -7.80 -8.43 -8.10
C LEU A 71 -7.29 -9.21 -6.88
N GLN A 72 -5.99 -9.53 -6.83
CA GLN A 72 -5.37 -10.26 -5.74
C GLN A 72 -4.95 -9.35 -4.57
N TYR A 73 -4.79 -9.93 -3.39
CA TYR A 73 -4.19 -9.24 -2.25
C TYR A 73 -2.80 -8.68 -2.57
N ALA A 74 -2.59 -7.41 -2.22
CA ALA A 74 -1.34 -6.69 -2.37
C ALA A 74 -0.66 -6.44 -1.01
N PRO A 75 0.62 -6.01 -0.99
CA PRO A 75 1.26 -5.46 0.20
C PRO A 75 0.41 -4.35 0.83
N SER A 76 0.43 -4.23 2.16
CA SER A 76 -0.34 -3.19 2.88
C SER A 76 0.01 -1.76 2.46
N GLN A 77 1.20 -1.56 1.91
CA GLN A 77 1.65 -0.27 1.40
C GLN A 77 0.91 0.14 0.11
N GLY A 78 0.48 -0.83 -0.70
CA GLY A 78 -0.16 -0.62 -1.99
C GLY A 78 0.38 -1.51 -3.11
N TYR A 79 -0.13 -1.29 -4.32
CA TYR A 79 0.31 -1.97 -5.54
C TYR A 79 1.70 -1.47 -5.97
N LEU A 80 2.68 -2.37 -6.10
CA LEU A 80 4.09 -2.01 -6.26
C LEU A 80 4.38 -1.14 -7.51
N PRO A 81 3.85 -1.44 -8.71
CA PRO A 81 4.05 -0.57 -9.87
C PRO A 81 3.52 0.85 -9.67
N LEU A 82 2.37 1.00 -8.99
CA LEU A 82 1.81 2.30 -8.67
C LEU A 82 2.68 3.04 -7.64
N LEU A 83 3.14 2.35 -6.59
CA LEU A 83 4.05 2.92 -5.59
C LEU A 83 5.35 3.44 -6.24
N LYS A 84 5.94 2.66 -7.16
CA LYS A 84 7.10 3.11 -7.93
C LYS A 84 6.78 4.40 -8.69
N LYS A 85 5.63 4.46 -9.36
CA LYS A 85 5.24 5.64 -10.13
C LYS A 85 5.00 6.87 -9.26
N MET A 86 4.40 6.68 -8.09
CA MET A 86 4.21 7.76 -7.11
C MET A 86 5.54 8.26 -6.55
N ARG A 87 6.53 7.37 -6.36
CA ARG A 87 7.87 7.74 -5.91
C ARG A 87 8.58 8.61 -6.95
N GLU A 88 8.55 8.19 -8.22
CA GLU A 88 9.06 9.00 -9.33
C GLU A 88 8.40 10.38 -9.40
N PHE A 89 7.07 10.44 -9.19
CA PHE A 89 6.33 11.70 -9.17
C PHE A 89 6.79 12.62 -8.03
N GLN A 90 6.94 12.07 -6.83
CA GLN A 90 7.40 12.82 -5.65
C GLN A 90 8.82 13.35 -5.83
N GLU A 91 9.71 12.53 -6.38
CA GLU A 91 11.10 12.91 -6.69
C GLU A 91 11.18 13.99 -7.75
N HIS A 92 10.33 13.92 -8.78
CA HIS A 92 10.34 14.89 -9.87
C HIS A 92 9.90 16.29 -9.39
N TRP A 93 8.77 16.37 -8.68
CA TRP A 93 8.15 17.65 -8.32
C TRP A 93 8.62 18.24 -6.99
N TYR A 94 8.84 17.41 -5.97
CA TYR A 94 9.10 17.88 -4.61
C TYR A 94 10.54 17.69 -4.15
N LYS A 95 11.28 16.74 -4.75
CA LYS A 95 12.70 16.46 -4.45
C LYS A 95 12.99 16.44 -2.94
N PRO A 96 12.44 15.47 -2.18
CA PRO A 96 12.65 15.40 -0.73
C PRO A 96 14.13 15.51 -0.37
N ILE A 97 14.45 16.38 0.60
CA ILE A 97 15.83 16.66 1.02
C ILE A 97 16.46 15.52 1.82
N TYR A 98 15.62 14.64 2.38
CA TYR A 98 16.05 13.48 3.14
C TYR A 98 15.98 12.24 2.26
N ASN A 99 16.80 11.23 2.55
CA ASN A 99 16.84 9.98 1.80
C ASN A 99 15.94 8.89 2.39
N ASP A 100 15.48 9.05 3.63
CA ASP A 100 14.73 8.07 4.43
C ASP A 100 13.21 8.29 4.40
N TRP A 101 12.66 8.57 3.22
CA TRP A 101 11.22 8.75 3.01
C TRP A 101 10.61 7.63 2.18
N ASP A 102 9.30 7.41 2.36
CA ASP A 102 8.53 6.43 1.64
C ASP A 102 7.10 6.87 1.36
N ILE A 103 6.40 6.12 0.51
CA ILE A 103 5.01 6.38 0.11
C ILE A 103 4.13 5.22 0.57
N VAL A 104 2.98 5.54 1.14
CA VAL A 104 1.89 4.57 1.38
C VAL A 104 0.64 5.04 0.66
N LEU A 105 -0.08 4.13 0.01
CA LEU A 105 -1.37 4.43 -0.57
C LEU A 105 -2.47 4.38 0.50
N THR A 106 -3.35 5.37 0.49
CA THR A 106 -4.51 5.47 1.37
C THR A 106 -5.80 5.45 0.55
N CYS A 107 -6.93 5.22 1.20
CA CYS A 107 -8.25 5.30 0.57
C CYS A 107 -8.75 6.75 0.46
N GLY A 108 -7.85 7.73 0.39
CA GLY A 108 -8.15 9.16 0.38
C GLY A 108 -7.46 9.92 1.52
N SER A 109 -7.56 11.25 1.48
CA SER A 109 -6.90 12.13 2.44
C SER A 109 -7.43 11.97 3.86
N MET A 110 -8.74 11.81 4.05
CA MET A 110 -9.34 11.65 5.38
C MET A 110 -8.92 10.34 6.07
N GLU A 111 -8.77 9.26 5.31
CA GLU A 111 -8.25 7.99 5.85
C GLU A 111 -6.78 8.11 6.25
N GLY A 112 -5.99 8.83 5.46
CA GLY A 112 -4.62 9.19 5.81
C GLY A 112 -4.53 10.03 7.08
N CYS A 113 -5.33 11.11 7.20
CA CYS A 113 -5.38 11.93 8.39
C CYS A 113 -5.80 11.12 9.62
N SER A 114 -6.82 10.28 9.51
CA SER A 114 -7.27 9.42 10.62
C SER A 114 -6.15 8.51 11.13
N LYS A 115 -5.39 7.87 10.23
CA LYS A 115 -4.23 7.04 10.60
C LYS A 115 -3.12 7.86 11.26
N VAL A 116 -2.81 9.05 10.74
CA VAL A 116 -1.79 9.93 11.31
C VAL A 116 -2.19 10.38 12.70
N PHE A 117 -3.44 10.82 12.89
CA PHE A 117 -3.95 11.27 14.17
C PHE A 117 -3.93 10.15 15.22
N GLU A 118 -4.36 8.94 14.87
CA GLU A 118 -4.25 7.80 15.80
C GLU A 118 -2.79 7.45 16.14
N MET A 119 -1.87 7.69 15.19
CA MET A 119 -0.45 7.41 15.37
C MET A 119 0.24 8.43 16.28
N VAL A 120 -0.19 9.69 16.29
CA VAL A 120 0.56 10.79 16.93
C VAL A 120 -0.21 11.60 17.98
N LEU A 121 -1.51 11.36 18.18
CA LEU A 121 -2.34 12.10 19.14
C LEU A 121 -3.00 11.18 20.15
N GLU A 122 -2.89 11.54 21.43
CA GLU A 122 -3.67 10.99 22.53
C GLU A 122 -4.86 11.91 22.87
N ASN A 123 -5.82 11.37 23.63
CA ASN A 123 -6.94 12.18 24.10
C ASN A 123 -6.46 13.33 25.00
N GLY A 124 -6.78 14.56 24.61
CA GLY A 124 -6.38 15.79 25.31
C GLY A 124 -5.13 16.45 24.73
N ASP A 125 -4.46 15.83 23.75
CA ASP A 125 -3.32 16.47 23.10
C ASP A 125 -3.77 17.68 22.27
N PRO A 126 -3.04 18.81 22.37
CA PRO A 126 -3.31 19.96 21.53
C PRO A 126 -2.82 19.70 20.09
N MET A 127 -3.56 20.20 19.11
CA MET A 127 -3.17 20.20 17.70
C MET A 127 -3.44 21.57 17.08
N MET A 128 -2.53 22.00 16.21
CA MET A 128 -2.70 23.21 15.40
C MET A 128 -3.48 22.86 14.13
N ALA A 129 -4.51 23.65 13.82
CA ALA A 129 -5.28 23.54 12.58
C ALA A 129 -5.21 24.87 11.82
N GLN A 130 -5.28 24.78 10.48
CA GLN A 130 -5.29 25.91 9.55
C GLN A 130 -6.58 25.93 8.75
#